data_AF-A0A941PJD0-F1
#
_entry.id   AF-A0A941PJD0-F1
#
_cell.length_a   1.000
_cell.length_b   1.000
_cell.length_c   1.000
_cell.angle_alpha   90.00
_cell.angle_beta   90.00
_cell.angle_gamma   90.00
#
_symmetry.space_group_name_H-M   'P 1'
#
loop_
_entity.id
_entity.type
_entity.pdbx_description
1 polymer ?
#
loop_
_entity_poly.entity_id
_entity_poly.type
_entity_poly.pdbx_seq_one_letter_code
_entity_poly.pdbx_strand_id
1 'polypeptide(L)'
;MLANQTQATIAHVMLEPSRTKTILSMQSQVVGARVGNSAAAFAMERLGVRVLQLPTTLLGRRPDHGPPGGGPIPAETLSSLIEGLADDGVFG
;
A
#
# COMPACT_ATOMS: atom_id res chain seq x y z
N MET A 1 0.31 -11.01 -41.54
CA MET A 1 1.09 -9.95 -40.86
C MET A 1 0.36 -9.25 -39.70
N LEU A 2 -0.97 -9.37 -39.53
CA LEU A 2 -1.71 -8.63 -38.49
C LEU A 2 -1.80 -9.29 -37.09
N ALA A 3 -1.52 -10.60 -36.96
CA ALA A 3 -1.65 -11.31 -35.68
C ALA A 3 -0.57 -10.92 -34.64
N ASN A 4 0.60 -10.46 -35.07
CA ASN A 4 1.72 -10.14 -34.17
C ASN A 4 1.55 -8.79 -33.43
N GLN A 5 0.78 -7.86 -34.01
CA GLN A 5 0.60 -6.50 -33.46
C GLN A 5 -0.38 -6.50 -32.27
N THR A 6 -1.40 -7.36 -32.30
CA THR A 6 -2.37 -7.50 -31.20
C THR A 6 -1.72 -8.11 -29.96
N GLN A 7 -0.87 -9.13 -30.13
CA GLN A 7 -0.15 -9.77 -29.03
C GLN A 7 0.91 -8.83 -28.42
N ALA A 8 1.59 -8.04 -29.24
CA ALA A 8 2.53 -7.01 -28.78
C ALA A 8 1.83 -5.86 -28.02
N THR A 9 0.63 -5.45 -28.44
CA THR A 9 -0.15 -4.40 -27.76
C THR A 9 -0.65 -4.87 -26.40
N ILE A 10 -1.11 -6.13 -26.29
CA ILE A 10 -1.54 -6.71 -25.02
C ILE A 10 -0.33 -6.86 -24.08
N ALA A 11 0.80 -7.36 -24.57
CA ALA A 11 2.02 -7.45 -23.78
C ALA A 11 2.51 -6.07 -23.31
N HIS A 12 2.43 -5.04 -24.16
CA HIS A 12 2.77 -3.67 -23.80
C HIS A 12 1.86 -3.12 -22.70
N VAL A 13 0.53 -3.28 -22.80
CA VAL A 13 -0.41 -2.87 -21.74
C VAL A 13 -0.18 -3.65 -20.43
N MET A 14 0.27 -4.91 -20.51
CA MET A 14 0.59 -5.72 -19.34
C MET A 14 1.97 -5.47 -18.73
N LEU A 15 2.87 -4.76 -19.43
CA LEU A 15 4.24 -4.44 -18.99
C LEU A 15 4.48 -2.94 -18.82
N GLU A 16 3.51 -2.08 -19.14
CA GLU A 16 3.63 -0.65 -18.88
C GLU A 16 3.54 -0.40 -17.37
N PRO A 17 4.60 0.15 -16.73
CA PRO A 17 4.50 0.57 -15.34
C PRO A 17 3.34 1.56 -15.24
N SER A 18 2.44 1.35 -14.28
CA SER A 18 1.26 2.21 -14.13
C SER A 18 1.74 3.67 -14.06
N ARG A 19 1.32 4.52 -15.00
CA ARG A 19 1.63 5.97 -14.97
C ARG A 19 1.13 6.66 -13.69
N THR A 20 0.31 5.98 -12.91
CA THR A 20 -0.14 6.38 -11.59
C THR A 20 1.03 6.37 -10.60
N LYS A 21 1.38 7.55 -10.08
CA LYS A 21 2.34 7.68 -8.98
C LYS A 21 1.91 6.78 -7.82
N THR A 22 2.84 5.97 -7.33
CA THR A 22 2.60 5.02 -6.24
C THR A 22 3.44 5.41 -5.01
N ILE A 23 2.85 5.35 -3.82
CA ILE A 23 3.52 5.63 -2.53
C ILE A 23 3.35 4.43 -1.60
N LEU A 24 4.45 3.99 -0.98
CA LEU A 24 4.42 3.10 0.19
C LEU A 24 4.26 3.95 1.46
N SER A 25 3.09 3.88 2.08
CA SER A 25 2.78 4.59 3.32
C SER A 25 3.06 3.70 4.53
N MET A 26 4.20 3.92 5.19
CA MET A 26 4.60 3.19 6.40
C MET A 26 4.25 3.99 7.66
N GLN A 27 3.10 3.73 8.26
CA GLN A 27 2.59 4.50 9.41
C GLN A 27 1.75 3.60 10.33
N SER A 28 1.31 4.12 11.48
CA SER A 28 0.32 3.42 12.31
C SER A 28 -1.04 3.32 11.63
N GLN A 29 -1.87 2.36 12.05
CA GLN A 29 -3.26 2.23 11.63
C GLN A 29 -4.17 1.98 12.84
N VAL A 30 -5.26 2.74 12.93
CA VAL A 30 -6.22 2.70 14.04
C VAL A 30 -7.60 2.33 13.50
N VAL A 31 -8.22 1.30 14.06
CA VAL A 31 -9.53 0.80 13.59
C VAL A 31 -10.64 1.83 13.87
N GLY A 32 -10.71 2.34 15.10
CA GLY A 32 -11.75 3.28 15.54
C GLY A 32 -11.51 4.75 15.21
N ALA A 33 -10.49 5.10 14.43
CA ALA A 33 -10.18 6.49 14.11
C ALA A 33 -9.50 6.66 12.74
N ARG A 34 -9.73 7.83 12.12
CA ARG A 34 -9.10 8.22 10.85
C ARG A 34 -7.80 8.97 11.11
N VAL A 35 -6.73 8.24 11.42
CA VAL A 35 -5.37 8.74 11.67
C VAL A 35 -4.32 7.78 11.08
N GLY A 36 -3.09 8.27 10.87
CA GLY A 36 -2.03 7.46 10.24
C GLY A 36 -2.44 7.01 8.83
N ASN A 37 -2.19 5.74 8.52
CA ASN A 37 -2.46 5.18 7.20
C ASN A 37 -3.90 5.38 6.73
N SER A 38 -4.91 5.28 7.61
CA SER A 38 -6.32 5.44 7.23
C SER A 38 -6.68 6.89 6.85
N ALA A 39 -5.93 7.88 7.34
CA ALA A 39 -6.07 9.28 6.94
C ALA A 39 -5.22 9.60 5.69
N ALA A 40 -3.97 9.17 5.70
CA ALA A 40 -3.01 9.46 4.64
C ALA A 40 -3.43 8.82 3.30
N ALA A 41 -3.81 7.54 3.31
CA ALA A 41 -4.25 6.84 2.10
C ALA A 41 -5.48 7.52 1.48
N PHE A 42 -6.49 7.81 2.29
CA PHE A 42 -7.69 8.50 1.82
C PHE A 42 -7.37 9.85 1.15
N ALA A 43 -6.48 10.65 1.74
CA ALA A 43 -6.12 11.95 1.17
C ALA A 43 -5.37 11.79 -0.16
N MET A 44 -4.39 10.89 -0.21
CA MET A 44 -3.54 10.68 -1.38
C MET A 44 -4.30 10.01 -2.55
N GLU A 45 -5.16 9.04 -2.27
CA GLU A 45 -6.00 8.39 -3.29
C GLU A 45 -6.94 9.38 -3.96
N ARG A 46 -7.46 10.37 -3.21
CA ARG A 46 -8.28 11.46 -3.77
C ARG A 46 -7.50 12.42 -4.67
N LEU A 47 -6.17 12.44 -4.53
CA LEU A 47 -5.26 13.18 -5.42
C LEU A 47 -4.78 12.33 -6.60
N GLY A 48 -5.33 11.12 -6.80
CA GLY A 48 -4.98 10.24 -7.90
C GLY A 48 -3.65 9.50 -7.71
N VAL A 49 -3.17 9.38 -6.47
CA VAL A 49 -1.96 8.61 -6.12
C VAL A 49 -2.39 7.23 -5.63
N ARG A 50 -1.75 6.17 -6.14
CA ARG A 50 -1.93 4.80 -5.62
C ARG A 50 -1.16 4.69 -4.30
N VAL A 51 -1.80 4.16 -3.25
CA VAL A 51 -1.17 4.03 -1.93
C VAL A 51 -1.10 2.57 -1.53
N LEU A 52 0.10 2.10 -1.20
CA LEU A 52 0.35 0.82 -0.55
C LEU A 52 0.49 1.09 0.95
N GLN A 53 -0.47 0.68 1.76
CA GLN A 53 -0.42 0.88 3.21
C GLN A 53 0.37 -0.24 3.89
N LEU A 54 1.48 0.11 4.54
CA LEU A 54 2.24 -0.80 5.42
C LEU A 54 2.07 -0.36 6.87
N PRO A 55 1.17 -0.98 7.65
CA PRO A 55 0.92 -0.58 9.03
C PRO A 55 2.09 -0.95 9.94
N THR A 56 2.65 -0.01 10.71
CA THR A 56 3.69 -0.28 11.72
C THR A 56 3.10 -0.71 13.07
N THR A 57 1.86 -0.31 13.33
CA THR A 57 1.07 -0.71 14.51
C THR A 57 -0.38 -0.89 14.10
N LEU A 58 -1.08 -1.87 14.68
CA LEU A 58 -2.53 -2.01 14.57
C LEU A 58 -3.17 -1.75 15.92
N LEU A 59 -3.92 -0.66 16.03
CA LEU A 59 -4.54 -0.22 17.28
C LEU A 59 -6.06 -0.22 17.17
N GLY A 60 -6.76 -0.57 18.26
CA GLY A 60 -8.23 -0.52 18.30
C GLY A 60 -8.76 0.92 18.33
N ARG A 61 -8.15 1.76 19.16
CA ARG A 61 -8.50 3.19 19.34
C ARG A 61 -7.25 4.03 19.54
N ARG A 62 -7.41 5.35 19.49
CA ARG A 62 -6.28 6.25 19.69
C ARG A 62 -5.81 6.21 21.16
N PRO A 63 -4.48 6.27 21.42
CA PRO A 63 -3.94 6.23 22.79
C PRO A 63 -4.40 7.35 23.71
N ASP A 64 -4.79 8.52 23.16
CA ASP A 64 -5.34 9.65 23.93
C ASP A 64 -6.67 9.32 24.63
N HIS A 65 -7.34 8.22 24.26
CA HIS A 65 -8.57 7.77 24.92
C HIS A 65 -8.32 6.74 26.03
N GLY A 66 -7.08 6.29 26.26
CA GLY A 66 -6.70 5.20 27.18
C GLY A 66 -6.08 3.99 26.46
N PRO A 67 -5.93 2.82 27.12
CA PRO A 67 -5.26 1.63 26.55
C PRO A 67 -5.78 1.26 25.15
N PRO A 68 -4.96 1.40 24.09
CA PRO A 68 -5.47 1.44 22.71
C PRO A 68 -5.99 0.09 22.20
N GLY A 69 -5.58 -1.02 22.82
CA GLY A 69 -5.77 -2.37 22.28
C GLY A 69 -4.91 -2.60 21.02
N GLY A 70 -4.60 -3.87 20.73
CA GLY A 70 -3.64 -4.20 19.68
C GLY A 70 -2.20 -3.83 20.07
N GLY A 71 -1.36 -3.49 19.09
CA GLY A 71 0.05 -3.24 19.35
C GLY A 71 0.91 -3.04 18.10
N PRO A 72 2.25 -3.03 18.28
CA PRO A 72 3.19 -2.97 17.16
C PRO A 72 3.10 -4.23 16.30
N ILE A 73 3.32 -4.06 14.99
CA ILE A 73 3.56 -5.20 14.10
C ILE A 73 5.02 -5.65 14.29
N PRO A 74 5.29 -6.96 14.47
CA PRO A 74 6.65 -7.47 14.59
C PRO A 74 7.51 -7.13 13.36
N ALA A 75 8.81 -6.90 13.59
CA ALA A 75 9.72 -6.48 12.53
C ALA A 75 9.84 -7.52 11.41
N GLU A 76 9.86 -8.81 11.77
CA GLU A 76 9.87 -9.94 10.84
C GLU A 76 8.61 -9.98 9.97
N THR A 77 7.46 -9.56 10.52
CA THR A 77 6.22 -9.46 9.75
C THR A 77 6.29 -8.29 8.77
N LEU A 78 6.83 -7.14 9.19
CA LEU A 78 7.05 -6.00 8.30
C LEU A 78 8.00 -6.34 7.15
N SER A 79 9.12 -7.03 7.44
CA SER A 79 10.07 -7.49 6.41
C SER A 79 9.39 -8.42 5.41
N SER A 80 8.64 -9.42 5.90
CA SER A 80 7.92 -10.36 5.02
C SER A 80 6.89 -9.67 4.13
N LEU A 81 6.20 -8.63 4.62
CA LEU A 81 5.28 -7.83 3.81
C LEU A 81 6.01 -7.03 2.72
N ILE A 82 7.17 -6.46 3.04
CA ILE A 82 8.01 -5.74 2.06
C ILE A 82 8.54 -6.72 1.01
N GLU A 83 9.03 -7.89 1.41
CA GLU A 83 9.48 -8.95 0.50
C GLU A 83 8.34 -9.39 -0.43
N GLY A 84 7.14 -9.64 0.12
CA GLY A 84 5.97 -10.00 -0.69
C GLY A 84 5.58 -8.91 -1.70
N LEU A 85 5.74 -7.62 -1.35
CA LEU A 85 5.57 -6.52 -2.30
C LEU A 85 6.67 -6.51 -3.37
N ALA A 86 7.91 -6.82 -3.01
CA ALA A 86 9.01 -6.92 -3.97
C ALA A 86 8.78 -8.06 -4.98
N ASP A 87 8.33 -9.21 -4.50
CA ASP A 87 8.02 -10.38 -5.33
C ASP A 87 6.86 -10.11 -6.30
N ASP A 88 5.90 -9.25 -5.91
CA ASP A 88 4.79 -8.78 -6.75
C ASP A 88 5.22 -7.70 -7.78
N GLY A 89 6.50 -7.33 -7.80
CA GLY A 89 7.05 -6.36 -8.76
C GLY A 89 6.49 -4.94 -8.60
N VAL A 90 5.99 -4.59 -7.40
CA VAL A 90 5.39 -3.26 -7.18
C VAL A 90 6.43 -2.17 -6.88
N PHE A 91 7.66 -2.56 -6.56
CA PHE A 91 8.80 -1.65 -6.49
C PHE A 91 9.39 -1.49 -7.90
N GLY A 92 9.57 -0.24 -8.33
CA GLY A 92 10.12 0.10 -9.66
C GLY A 92 11.64 0.06 -9.71
#